data_AF-A0A8K0HZX8-F1
#
_entry.id   AF-A0A8K0HZX8-F1
#
_cell.length_a   1.000
_cell.length_b   1.000
_cell.length_c   1.000
_cell.angle_alpha   90.00
_cell.angle_beta   90.00
_cell.angle_gamma   90.00
#
_symmetry.space_group_name_H-M   'P 1'
#
loop_
_entity.id
_entity.type
_entity.pdbx_description
1 polymer ?
#
loop_
_entity_poly.entity_id
_entity_poly.type
_entity_poly.pdbx_seq_one_letter_code
_entity_poly.pdbx_strand_id
1 'polypeptide(L)'
;MAPKTGISAVAAGIFQINTAVAGFRRLVDAIGTSKDTSEHRQALQDARKRIGQLVKETSTKLKSLIDANRDENPSKRAEEAKLARDFQAAIHDFQKAQKLAEKREEAYAPSPSRCPLPTRYLALSS
;
A
#
# COMPACT_ATOMS: atom_id res chain seq x y z
N MET A 1 -24.32 8.29 27.44
CA MET A 1 -23.29 9.18 26.86
C MET A 1 -22.36 8.35 25.97
N ALA A 2 -22.65 8.28 24.67
CA ALA A 2 -21.81 7.76 23.57
C ALA A 2 -22.50 8.15 22.23
N PRO A 3 -21.79 8.37 21.10
CA PRO A 3 -20.45 7.86 20.80
C PRO A 3 -19.44 8.93 20.34
N LYS A 4 -18.36 9.12 21.10
CA LYS A 4 -17.07 9.64 20.58
C LYS A 4 -16.25 8.55 19.85
N THR A 5 -16.83 7.35 19.66
CA THR A 5 -16.14 6.14 19.20
C THR A 5 -15.88 6.11 17.70
N GLY A 6 -16.70 6.77 16.87
CA GLY A 6 -16.52 6.78 15.40
C GLY A 6 -15.22 7.49 14.98
N ILE A 7 -15.03 8.73 15.41
CA ILE A 7 -13.87 9.58 15.05
C ILE A 7 -12.57 8.91 15.50
N SER A 8 -12.54 8.42 16.75
CA SER A 8 -11.38 7.70 17.29
C SER A 8 -11.07 6.41 16.52
N ALA A 9 -12.08 5.66 16.08
CA ALA A 9 -11.89 4.42 15.33
C ALA A 9 -11.31 4.68 13.92
N VAL A 10 -11.76 5.74 13.25
CA VAL A 10 -11.23 6.16 11.95
C VAL A 10 -9.79 6.68 12.11
N ALA A 11 -9.53 7.53 13.10
CA ALA A 11 -8.19 8.03 13.40
C ALA A 11 -7.20 6.89 13.67
N ALA A 12 -7.61 5.89 14.46
CA ALA A 12 -6.81 4.69 14.72
C ALA A 12 -6.54 3.90 13.42
N GLY A 13 -7.55 3.75 12.55
CA GLY A 13 -7.39 3.11 11.24
C GLY A 13 -6.35 3.82 10.36
N ILE A 14 -6.42 5.15 10.28
CA ILE A 14 -5.45 5.97 9.54
C ILE A 14 -4.04 5.80 10.10
N PHE A 15 -3.89 5.84 11.43
CA PHE A 15 -2.59 5.62 12.08
C PHE A 15 -2.01 4.23 11.77
N GLN A 16 -2.86 3.20 11.79
CA GLN A 16 -2.46 1.83 11.42
C GLN A 16 -2.03 1.74 9.95
N ILE A 17 -2.75 2.41 9.03
CA ILE A 17 -2.35 2.49 7.63
C ILE A 17 -0.97 3.13 7.51
N ASN A 18 -0.76 4.31 8.11
CA ASN A 18 0.54 5.00 8.04
C ASN A 18 1.69 4.16 8.59
N THR A 19 1.46 3.47 9.72
CA THR A 19 2.46 2.57 10.32
C THR A 19 2.77 1.40 9.39
N ALA A 20 1.74 0.77 8.82
CA ALA A 20 1.91 -0.33 7.88
C ALA A 20 2.60 0.13 6.58
N VAL A 21 2.27 1.31 6.06
CA VAL A 21 2.92 1.94 4.90
C VAL A 21 4.40 2.20 5.18
N ALA A 22 4.75 2.69 6.37
CA ALA A 22 6.15 2.90 6.75
C ALA A 22 6.92 1.57 6.82
N GLY A 23 6.32 0.52 7.39
CA GLY A 23 6.89 -0.84 7.37
C GLY A 23 7.05 -1.37 5.95
N PHE A 24 6.03 -1.21 5.11
CA PHE A 24 6.05 -1.62 3.71
C PHE A 24 7.15 -0.92 2.92
N ARG A 25 7.36 0.40 3.11
CA ARG A 25 8.47 1.14 2.48
C ARG A 25 9.83 0.55 2.85
N ARG A 26 10.05 0.20 4.13
CA ARG A 26 11.29 -0.45 4.57
C ARG A 26 11.50 -1.80 3.89
N LEU A 27 10.43 -2.56 3.65
CA LEU A 27 10.50 -3.80 2.89
C LEU A 27 10.85 -3.51 1.42
N VAL A 28 10.23 -2.52 0.80
CA VAL A 28 10.55 -2.10 -0.58
C VAL A 28 12.02 -1.67 -0.73
N ASP A 29 12.54 -0.89 0.22
CA ASP A 29 13.91 -0.39 0.17
C ASP A 29 14.97 -1.49 0.30
N ALA A 30 14.61 -2.64 0.86
CA ALA A 30 15.50 -3.79 0.99
C ALA A 30 15.48 -4.73 -0.24
N ILE A 31 14.55 -4.55 -1.19
CA ILE A 31 14.52 -5.31 -2.45
C ILE A 31 15.77 -4.98 -3.28
N GLY A 32 16.46 -6.01 -3.78
CA GLY A 32 17.73 -5.87 -4.50
C GLY A 32 18.96 -5.64 -3.62
N THR A 33 18.83 -5.77 -2.29
CA THR A 33 19.97 -5.78 -1.36
C THR A 33 20.27 -7.21 -0.90
N SER A 34 21.33 -7.42 -0.11
CA SER A 34 21.63 -8.73 0.49
C SER A 34 20.53 -9.27 1.42
N LYS A 35 19.53 -8.45 1.78
CA LYS A 35 18.36 -8.83 2.59
C LYS A 35 17.15 -9.27 1.77
N ASP A 36 17.24 -9.20 0.44
CA ASP A 36 16.16 -9.61 -0.46
C ASP A 36 16.07 -11.14 -0.54
N THR A 37 15.39 -11.73 0.45
CA THR A 37 15.12 -13.18 0.54
C THR A 37 13.67 -13.50 0.17
N SER A 38 13.36 -14.77 -0.07
CA SER A 38 11.99 -15.22 -0.33
C SER A 38 11.02 -14.86 0.81
N GLU A 39 11.49 -14.94 2.07
CA GLU A 39 10.71 -14.54 3.25
C GLU A 39 10.43 -13.03 3.27
N HIS A 40 11.43 -12.22 2.89
CA HIS A 40 11.28 -10.77 2.77
C HIS A 40 10.24 -10.39 1.71
N ARG A 41 10.26 -11.06 0.55
CA ARG A 41 9.26 -10.86 -0.52
C ARG A 41 7.86 -11.32 -0.08
N GLN A 42 7.75 -12.40 0.68
CA GLN A 42 6.47 -12.83 1.25
C GLN A 42 5.93 -11.78 2.22
N ALA A 43 6.76 -11.28 3.14
CA ALA A 43 6.40 -10.24 4.09
C ALA A 43 5.95 -8.93 3.39
N LEU A 44 6.59 -8.57 2.27
CA LEU A 44 6.19 -7.44 1.43
C LEU A 44 4.77 -7.61 0.88
N GLN A 45 4.46 -8.80 0.34
CA GLN A 45 3.14 -9.11 -0.22
C GLN A 45 2.06 -9.13 0.87
N ASP A 46 2.36 -9.67 2.05
CA ASP A 46 1.43 -9.69 3.18
C ASP A 46 1.20 -8.29 3.75
N ALA A 47 2.23 -7.45 3.83
CA ALA A 47 2.10 -6.05 4.17
C ALA A 47 1.22 -5.29 3.15
N ARG A 48 1.39 -5.55 1.85
CA ARG A 48 0.55 -4.96 0.78
C ARG A 48 -0.93 -5.32 0.97
N LYS A 49 -1.23 -6.60 1.23
CA LYS A 49 -2.59 -7.09 1.50
C LYS A 49 -3.18 -6.46 2.76
N ARG A 50 -2.41 -6.43 3.84
CA ARG A 50 -2.83 -5.84 5.13
C ARG A 50 -3.19 -4.37 4.98
N ILE A 51 -2.37 -3.58 4.28
CA ILE A 51 -2.68 -2.16 4.05
C ILE A 51 -3.96 -2.02 3.23
N GLY A 52 -4.13 -2.85 2.18
CA GLY A 52 -5.37 -2.86 1.39
C GLY A 52 -6.62 -3.15 2.23
N GLN A 53 -6.52 -4.07 3.19
CA GLN A 53 -7.61 -4.37 4.12
C GLN A 53 -7.90 -3.21 5.06
N LEU A 54 -6.86 -2.61 5.65
CA LEU A 54 -7.01 -1.43 6.54
C LEU A 54 -7.65 -0.24 5.82
N VAL A 55 -7.28 -0.01 4.56
CA VAL A 55 -7.88 1.05 3.71
C VAL A 55 -9.37 0.78 3.52
N LYS A 56 -9.77 -0.45 3.18
CA LYS A 56 -11.19 -0.82 3.03
C LYS A 56 -11.97 -0.59 4.33
N GLU A 57 -11.46 -1.11 5.45
CA GLU A 57 -12.12 -0.97 6.76
C GLU A 57 -12.24 0.48 7.20
N THR A 58 -11.18 1.27 7.04
CA THR A 58 -11.16 2.69 7.41
C THR A 58 -12.11 3.49 6.52
N SER A 59 -12.17 3.18 5.21
CA SER A 59 -13.12 3.82 4.29
C SER A 59 -14.57 3.54 4.69
N THR A 60 -14.91 2.31 5.04
CA THR A 60 -16.27 1.96 5.51
C THR A 60 -16.60 2.70 6.79
N LYS A 61 -15.69 2.69 7.77
CA LYS A 61 -15.87 3.41 9.05
C LYS A 61 -16.04 4.91 8.84
N LEU A 62 -15.22 5.53 7.99
CA LEU A 62 -15.31 6.96 7.65
C LEU A 62 -16.65 7.28 6.98
N LYS A 63 -17.13 6.44 6.07
CA LYS A 63 -18.43 6.64 5.41
C LYS A 63 -19.60 6.52 6.39
N SER A 64 -19.60 5.49 7.24
CA SER A 64 -20.62 5.32 8.28
C SER A 64 -20.61 6.47 9.28
N LEU A 65 -19.45 7.01 9.60
CA LEU A 65 -19.29 8.16 10.48
C LEU A 65 -19.94 9.42 9.88
N ILE A 66 -19.64 9.73 8.63
CA ILE A 66 -20.20 10.89 7.93
C ILE A 66 -21.73 10.78 7.81
N ASP A 67 -22.24 9.58 7.52
CA ASP A 67 -23.68 9.32 7.42
C ASP A 67 -24.39 9.51 8.78
N ALA A 68 -23.80 8.97 9.85
CA ALA A 68 -24.33 9.10 11.20
C ALA A 68 -24.34 10.55 11.72
N ASN A 69 -23.39 11.38 11.27
CA ASN A 69 -23.24 12.76 11.74
C ASN A 69 -23.78 13.81 10.75
N ARG A 70 -24.60 13.39 9.78
CA ARG A 70 -25.10 14.26 8.70
C ARG A 70 -25.87 15.49 9.21
N ASP A 71 -26.53 15.39 10.37
CA ASP A 71 -27.30 16.47 11.01
C ASP A 71 -26.54 17.23 12.12
N GLU A 72 -25.25 16.96 12.31
CA GLU A 72 -24.52 17.49 13.47
C GLU A 72 -23.78 18.83 13.23
N ASN A 73 -23.42 19.46 14.36
CA ASN A 73 -22.75 20.76 14.45
C ASN A 73 -21.50 20.91 13.56
N PRO A 74 -21.20 22.13 13.05
CA PRO A 74 -20.09 22.40 12.13
C PRO A 74 -18.71 22.00 12.66
N SER A 75 -18.48 22.02 13.98
CA SER A 75 -17.21 21.60 14.58
C SER A 75 -16.90 20.12 14.35
N LYS A 76 -17.89 19.23 14.42
CA LYS A 76 -17.69 17.80 14.16
C LYS A 76 -17.38 17.54 12.69
N ARG A 77 -18.05 18.26 11.78
CA ARG A 77 -17.76 18.22 10.34
C ARG A 77 -16.33 18.65 10.01
N ALA A 78 -15.75 19.58 10.77
CA ALA A 78 -14.36 19.99 10.59
C ALA A 78 -13.37 18.87 10.97
N GLU A 79 -13.61 18.16 12.07
CA GLU A 79 -12.80 17.01 12.47
C GLU A 79 -12.89 15.86 11.46
N GLU A 80 -14.08 15.60 10.93
CA GLU A 80 -14.31 14.60 9.88
C GLU A 80 -13.60 14.94 8.58
N ALA A 81 -13.68 16.20 8.15
CA ALA A 81 -12.97 16.68 6.98
C ALA A 81 -11.45 16.55 7.14
N LYS A 82 -10.93 16.78 8.36
CA LYS A 82 -9.51 16.54 8.68
C LYS A 82 -9.17 15.05 8.54
N LEU A 83 -9.97 14.14 9.11
CA LEU A 83 -9.76 12.70 8.98
C LEU A 83 -9.81 12.23 7.52
N ALA A 84 -10.73 12.78 6.72
CA ALA A 84 -10.80 12.46 5.30
C ALA A 84 -9.52 12.88 4.56
N ARG A 85 -8.97 14.07 4.85
CA ARG A 85 -7.69 14.53 4.29
C ARG A 85 -6.52 13.66 4.72
N ASP A 86 -6.44 13.34 6.02
CA ASP A 86 -5.39 12.47 6.57
C ASP A 86 -5.45 11.05 5.96
N PHE A 87 -6.66 10.52 5.75
CA PHE A 87 -6.88 9.23 5.08
C PHE A 87 -6.46 9.26 3.62
N GLN A 88 -6.80 10.32 2.87
CA GLN A 88 -6.37 10.50 1.49
C GLN A 88 -4.84 10.59 1.38
N ALA A 89 -4.19 11.31 2.29
CA ALA A 89 -2.73 11.38 2.34
C ALA A 89 -2.11 9.99 2.56
N ALA A 90 -2.65 9.21 3.51
CA ALA A 90 -2.19 7.85 3.79
C ALA A 90 -2.31 6.92 2.56
N ILE A 91 -3.43 6.99 1.83
CA ILE A 91 -3.61 6.23 0.57
C ILE A 91 -2.59 6.66 -0.48
N HIS A 92 -2.37 7.95 -0.65
CA HIS A 92 -1.44 8.47 -1.65
C HIS A 92 0.00 8.02 -1.37
N ASP A 93 0.41 8.02 -0.11
CA ASP A 93 1.73 7.50 0.28
C ASP A 93 1.84 5.99 0.08
N PHE A 94 0.77 5.24 0.34
CA PHE A 94 0.73 3.82 0.01
C PHE A 94 0.88 3.58 -1.50
N GLN A 95 0.16 4.32 -2.34
CA GLN A 95 0.24 4.20 -3.80
C GLN A 95 1.65 4.50 -4.33
N LYS A 96 2.33 5.53 -3.79
CA LYS A 96 3.73 5.81 -4.11
C LYS A 96 4.63 4.66 -3.73
N ALA A 97 4.45 4.11 -2.54
CA ALA A 97 5.23 2.97 -2.07
C ALA A 97 4.98 1.73 -2.95
N GLN A 98 3.73 1.47 -3.36
CA GLN A 98 3.41 0.37 -4.29
C GLN A 98 4.11 0.52 -5.64
N LYS A 99 4.08 1.72 -6.23
CA LYS A 99 4.79 1.99 -7.50
C LYS A 99 6.30 1.78 -7.36
N LEU A 100 6.87 2.16 -6.21
CA LEU A 100 8.28 1.91 -5.93
C LEU A 100 8.56 0.41 -5.78
N ALA A 101 7.67 -0.33 -5.12
CA ALA A 101 7.75 -1.78 -5.00
C ALA A 101 7.78 -2.43 -6.38
N GLU A 102 6.83 -2.09 -7.26
CA GLU A 102 6.75 -2.62 -8.62
C GLU A 102 8.02 -2.37 -9.43
N LYS A 103 8.55 -1.13 -9.39
CA LYS A 103 9.82 -0.81 -10.07
C LYS A 103 11.01 -1.62 -9.54
N ARG A 104 11.09 -1.85 -8.23
CA ARG A 104 12.15 -2.66 -7.61
C ARG A 104 11.96 -4.13 -7.94
N GLU A 105 10.75 -4.65 -7.82
CA GLU A 105 10.42 -6.03 -8.17
C GLU A 105 10.71 -6.31 -9.64
N GLU A 106 10.46 -5.37 -10.55
CA GLU A 106 10.81 -5.48 -11.98
C GLU A 106 12.32 -5.44 -12.21
N ALA A 107 13.04 -4.50 -11.57
CA ALA A 107 14.49 -4.36 -11.71
C ALA A 107 15.26 -5.58 -11.17
N TYR A 108 14.70 -6.25 -10.16
CA TYR A 108 15.30 -7.42 -9.50
C TYR A 108 14.44 -8.68 -9.66
N ALA A 109 13.55 -8.72 -10.66
CA ALA A 109 12.89 -9.95 -11.06
C ALA A 109 13.96 -10.84 -11.69
N PRO A 110 13.96 -12.16 -11.44
CA PRO A 110 14.80 -13.05 -12.21
C PRO A 110 14.39 -12.88 -13.67
N SER A 111 15.26 -12.26 -14.46
CA SER A 111 15.11 -12.18 -15.92
C SER A 111 14.76 -13.58 -16.40
N PRO A 112 13.60 -13.80 -17.05
CA PRO A 112 13.37 -15.06 -17.75
C PRO A 112 14.35 -15.06 -18.91
N SER A 113 15.53 -15.62 -18.67
CA SER A 113 16.48 -16.09 -19.67
C SER A 113 16.71 -15.11 -20.83
N ARG A 114 17.70 -14.21 -20.68
CA ARG A 114 18.49 -13.83 -21.85
C ARG A 114 19.36 -15.02 -22.23
N CYS A 115 18.76 -16.06 -22.80
CA CYS A 115 19.48 -17.09 -23.54
C CYS A 115 20.07 -16.39 -24.78
N PRO A 116 21.39 -16.19 -24.88
CA PRO A 116 21.99 -15.80 -26.14
C PRO A 116 22.01 -17.07 -26.98
N LEU A 117 20.96 -17.33 -27.76
CA LEU A 117 21.04 -18.37 -28.77
C LEU A 117 22.11 -17.95 -29.78
N PRO A 118 23.11 -18.80 -30.07
CA PRO A 118 24.20 -18.45 -30.96
C PRO A 118 23.68 -18.30 -32.38
N THR A 119 24.07 -17.21 -33.03
CA THR A 119 23.98 -17.00 -34.47
C THR A 119 24.65 -18.18 -35.18
N ARG A 120 23.88 -19.19 -35.60
CA ARG A 120 24.38 -20.27 -36.43
C ARG A 120 24.09 -19.97 -37.90
N TYR A 121 25.11 -19.40 -38.50
CA TYR A 121 25.64 -19.65 -39.85
C TYR A 121 24.76 -20.42 -40.84
N LEU A 122 24.63 -19.78 -42.00
CA LEU A 122 24.48 -20.34 -43.35
C LEU A 122 25.13 -21.73 -43.53
N ALA A 123 24.35 -22.69 -44.06
CA ALA A 123 24.81 -23.76 -44.95
C ALA A 123 23.56 -24.36 -45.62
N LEU A 124 23.27 -24.05 -46.90
CA LEU A 124 23.65 -24.85 -48.07
C LEU A 124 23.19 -26.31 -47.99
N SER A 125 22.09 -26.64 -48.67
CA SER A 125 21.79 -27.91 -49.38
C SER A 125 20.49 -27.65 -50.15
N SER A 126 20.54 -27.28 -51.43
CA SER A 126 20.57 -28.12 -52.64
C SER A 126 19.35 -29.03 -52.81
#